data_AF-A0AAV4NK41-F1
#
_entry.id   AF-A0AAV4NK41-F1
#
_cell.length_a   1.000
_cell.length_b   1.000
_cell.length_c   1.000
_cell.angle_alpha   90.00
_cell.angle_beta   90.00
_cell.angle_gamma   90.00
#
_symmetry.space_group_name_H-M   'P 1'
#
loop_
_entity.id
_entity.type
_entity.pdbx_description
1 polymer ?
#
loop_
_entity_poly.entity_id
_entity_poly.type
_entity_poly.pdbx_seq_one_letter_code
_entity_poly.pdbx_strand_id
1 'polypeptide(L)'
;MSLQSHHGTSEKEKSSVAPTSPRTSSLRRAIKSGKRDNIPRFYYRDGKPRTPQEIEAHLKKVAAVFAGLNDGKASREEFGIITKACGLPLYWKLPLFLAARGDKKSAVSCDAFLEYWR
;
A
#
# COMPACT_ATOMS: atom_id res chain seq x y z
N MET A 1 -40.93 8.61 76.47
CA MET A 1 -39.63 9.16 76.00
C MET A 1 -39.47 8.68 74.55
N SER A 2 -39.97 9.41 73.54
CA SER A 2 -39.20 10.42 72.77
C SER A 2 -37.80 9.89 72.42
N LEU A 3 -37.40 9.65 71.17
CA LEU A 3 -37.69 10.34 69.91
C LEU A 3 -37.44 9.41 68.70
N GLN A 4 -38.27 9.56 67.66
CA GLN A 4 -37.89 9.31 66.27
C GLN A 4 -36.68 10.19 65.90
N SER A 5 -35.73 9.66 65.13
CA SER A 5 -34.83 10.48 64.32
C SER A 5 -34.89 10.03 62.86
N HIS A 6 -35.35 10.94 62.02
CA HIS A 6 -35.37 10.87 60.57
C HIS A 6 -34.09 11.52 60.02
N HIS A 7 -33.37 10.79 59.17
CA HIS A 7 -32.53 11.35 58.10
C HIS A 7 -32.82 10.44 56.89
N GLY A 8 -33.22 10.90 55.70
CA GLY A 8 -32.95 12.16 55.03
C GLY A 8 -32.26 11.84 53.70
N THR A 9 -33.07 11.59 52.67
CA THR A 9 -32.85 11.78 51.21
C THR A 9 -31.42 11.89 50.67
N SER A 10 -31.07 11.04 49.69
CA SER A 10 -30.94 11.46 48.28
C SER A 10 -30.36 10.34 47.43
N GLU A 11 -31.22 9.70 46.64
CA GLU A 11 -30.80 9.12 45.37
C GLU A 11 -30.27 10.26 44.49
N LYS A 12 -29.00 10.19 44.09
CA LYS A 12 -28.48 11.02 43.01
C LYS A 12 -27.69 10.15 42.05
N GLU A 13 -28.48 9.54 41.17
CA GLU A 13 -28.06 9.07 39.86
C GLU A 13 -27.17 10.14 39.21
N LYS A 14 -25.89 9.81 39.00
CA LYS A 14 -25.03 10.58 38.10
C LYS A 14 -24.57 9.67 36.98
N SER A 15 -25.44 9.63 35.99
CA SER A 15 -25.18 9.30 34.60
C SER A 15 -23.76 9.72 34.17
N SER A 16 -22.91 8.73 33.92
CA SER A 16 -21.68 8.88 33.15
C SER A 16 -21.73 7.90 31.97
N VAL A 17 -22.80 7.98 31.18
CA VAL A 17 -22.85 7.36 29.86
C VAL A 17 -22.02 8.23 28.92
N ALA A 18 -20.77 7.84 28.73
CA ALA A 18 -19.96 8.35 27.62
C ALA A 18 -20.77 8.20 26.31
N PRO A 19 -20.79 9.19 25.42
CA PRO A 19 -21.50 9.09 24.15
C PRO A 19 -20.82 8.00 23.33
N THR A 20 -21.35 6.79 23.40
CA THR A 20 -20.87 5.66 22.63
C THR A 20 -21.37 5.88 21.21
N SER A 21 -20.59 6.63 20.44
CA SER A 21 -20.81 6.81 19.01
C SER A 21 -21.08 5.45 18.36
N PRO A 22 -22.25 5.25 17.72
CA PRO A 22 -22.61 3.97 17.10
C PRO A 22 -21.63 3.52 16.01
N ARG A 23 -20.80 4.45 15.52
CA ARG A 23 -19.91 4.24 14.37
C ARG A 23 -18.80 3.20 14.59
N THR A 24 -18.58 2.72 15.82
CA THR A 24 -17.51 1.73 16.11
C THR A 24 -17.99 0.46 16.81
N SER A 25 -19.26 0.37 17.20
CA SER A 25 -19.78 -0.75 18.00
C SER A 25 -19.80 -2.06 17.21
N SER A 26 -20.13 -2.01 15.92
CA SER A 26 -20.18 -3.17 15.02
C SER A 26 -18.80 -3.82 14.85
N LEU A 27 -17.74 -3.01 14.67
CA LEU A 27 -16.37 -3.51 14.52
C LEU A 27 -15.86 -4.13 15.83
N ARG A 28 -16.10 -3.46 16.97
CA ARG A 28 -15.75 -3.99 18.29
C ARG A 28 -16.46 -5.29 18.61
N ARG A 29 -17.75 -5.40 18.24
CA ARG A 29 -18.56 -6.61 18.42
C ARG A 29 -18.07 -7.76 17.54
N ALA A 30 -17.73 -7.50 16.28
CA ALA A 30 -17.15 -8.49 15.38
C ALA A 30 -15.83 -9.05 15.94
N ILE A 31 -14.92 -8.18 16.37
CA ILE A 31 -13.63 -8.56 16.99
C ILE A 31 -13.85 -9.41 18.25
N LYS A 32 -14.79 -9.03 19.13
CA LYS A 32 -15.09 -9.74 20.38
C LYS A 32 -15.75 -11.11 20.15
N SER A 33 -16.51 -11.26 19.07
CA SER A 33 -17.22 -12.50 18.74
C SER A 33 -16.31 -13.61 18.19
N GLY A 34 -15.03 -13.34 17.92
CA GLY A 34 -14.09 -14.29 17.33
C GLY A 34 -14.35 -14.63 15.85
N LYS A 35 -15.53 -14.26 15.31
CA LYS A 35 -15.89 -14.39 13.89
C LYS A 35 -15.15 -13.33 13.07
N ARG A 36 -13.97 -13.71 12.57
CA ARG A 36 -13.18 -12.90 11.62
C ARG A 36 -13.64 -13.09 10.17
N ASP A 37 -14.70 -13.88 9.95
CA ASP A 37 -14.93 -14.56 8.67
C ASP A 37 -15.35 -13.65 7.51
N ASN A 38 -15.68 -12.37 7.74
CA ASN A 38 -16.26 -11.50 6.72
C ASN A 38 -15.56 -10.15 6.51
N ILE A 39 -14.36 -9.92 7.07
CA ILE A 39 -13.62 -8.66 6.83
C ILE A 39 -12.37 -8.97 6.02
N PRO A 40 -12.39 -8.72 4.69
CA PRO A 40 -11.20 -8.81 3.86
C PRO A 40 -10.10 -7.87 4.35
N ARG A 41 -8.85 -8.22 4.05
CA ARG A 41 -7.73 -7.32 4.28
C ARG A 41 -7.89 -6.07 3.41
N PHE A 42 -8.06 -4.91 4.04
CA PHE A 42 -8.26 -3.63 3.37
C PHE A 42 -7.03 -2.70 3.43
N TYR A 43 -6.06 -3.01 4.28
CA TYR A 43 -4.82 -2.24 4.42
C TYR A 43 -3.59 -3.12 4.21
N TYR A 44 -2.67 -2.60 3.41
CA TYR A 44 -1.37 -3.17 3.12
C TYR A 44 -0.34 -2.04 3.23
N ARG A 45 0.63 -2.17 4.14
CA ARG A 45 1.64 -1.13 4.40
C ARG A 45 2.41 -0.76 3.14
N ASP A 46 2.78 -1.78 2.36
CA ASP A 46 3.65 -1.66 1.19
C ASP A 46 2.85 -1.76 -0.13
N GLY A 47 1.52 -1.57 -0.07
CA GLY A 47 0.61 -1.76 -1.19
C GLY A 47 0.13 -3.21 -1.35
N LYS A 48 -0.87 -3.41 -2.23
CA LYS A 48 -1.47 -4.73 -2.45
C LYS A 48 -0.41 -5.66 -3.08
N PRO A 49 -0.14 -6.84 -2.50
CA PRO A 49 0.84 -7.76 -3.04
C PRO A 49 0.41 -8.23 -4.43
N ARG A 50 1.36 -8.29 -5.35
CA ARG A 50 1.21 -8.94 -6.64
C ARG A 50 1.65 -10.40 -6.52
N THR A 51 1.06 -11.25 -7.34
CA THR A 51 1.48 -12.66 -7.43
C THR A 51 2.86 -12.75 -8.09
N PRO A 52 3.69 -13.75 -7.75
CA PRO A 52 4.98 -13.97 -8.40
C PRO A 52 4.87 -14.05 -9.93
N GLN A 53 3.79 -14.66 -10.43
CA GLN A 53 3.50 -14.81 -11.86
C GLN A 53 3.24 -13.47 -12.55
N GLU A 54 2.52 -12.55 -11.90
CA GLU A 54 2.30 -11.19 -12.41
C GLU A 54 3.61 -10.41 -12.48
N ILE A 55 4.47 -10.54 -11.47
CA ILE A 55 5.79 -9.88 -11.44
C ILE A 55 6.66 -10.43 -12.57
N GLU A 56 6.75 -11.75 -12.71
CA GLU A 56 7.54 -12.39 -13.77
C GLU A 56 7.04 -12.03 -15.17
N ALA A 57 5.73 -12.06 -15.41
CA ALA A 57 5.14 -11.64 -16.67
C ALA A 57 5.46 -10.18 -17.01
N HIS A 58 5.44 -9.29 -16.01
CA HIS A 58 5.81 -7.89 -16.17
C HIS A 58 7.29 -7.72 -16.53
N LEU A 59 8.19 -8.40 -15.81
CA LEU A 59 9.63 -8.36 -16.10
C LEU A 59 9.94 -8.92 -17.49
N LYS A 60 9.27 -10.00 -17.91
CA LYS A 60 9.42 -10.58 -19.26
C LYS A 60 8.99 -9.61 -20.36
N LYS A 61 7.89 -8.87 -20.13
CA LYS A 61 7.44 -7.82 -21.07
C LYS A 61 8.49 -6.72 -21.21
N VAL A 62 9.08 -6.26 -20.10
CA VAL A 62 10.15 -5.25 -20.14
C VAL A 62 11.39 -5.80 -20.85
N ALA A 63 11.82 -7.02 -20.53
CA ALA A 63 12.96 -7.66 -21.17
C ALA A 63 12.79 -7.79 -22.69
N ALA A 64 11.58 -8.12 -23.16
CA ALA A 64 11.26 -8.17 -24.58
C ALA A 64 11.42 -6.82 -25.29
N VAL A 65 11.17 -5.70 -24.59
CA VAL A 65 11.41 -4.37 -25.15
C VAL A 65 12.90 -4.09 -25.28
N PHE A 66 13.71 -4.43 -24.26
CA PHE A 66 15.17 -4.32 -24.36
C PHE A 66 15.74 -5.15 -25.51
N ALA A 67 15.23 -6.37 -25.74
CA ALA A 67 15.68 -7.23 -26.84
C ALA A 67 15.48 -6.62 -28.24
N GLY A 68 14.57 -5.65 -28.38
CA GLY A 68 14.37 -4.89 -29.61
C GLY A 68 15.28 -3.67 -29.78
N LEU A 69 16.13 -3.37 -28.80
CA LEU A 69 17.07 -2.24 -28.82
C LEU A 69 18.49 -2.70 -29.20
N ASN A 70 19.34 -1.76 -29.58
CA ASN A 70 20.72 -2.05 -29.96
C ASN A 70 21.51 -2.66 -28.77
N ASP A 71 22.07 -3.85 -28.96
CA ASP A 71 22.80 -4.63 -27.94
C ASP A 71 22.02 -4.90 -26.64
N GLY A 72 20.68 -4.85 -26.65
CA GLY A 72 19.89 -5.04 -25.44
C GLY A 72 20.08 -3.92 -24.40
N LYS A 73 20.50 -2.73 -24.86
CA LYS A 73 20.76 -1.55 -24.02
C LYS A 73 19.86 -0.41 -24.45
N ALA A 74 19.49 0.43 -23.49
CA ALA A 74 18.66 1.60 -23.73
C ALA A 74 19.43 2.88 -23.39
N SER A 75 19.55 3.77 -24.37
CA SER A 75 20.03 5.15 -24.16
C SER A 75 18.97 6.01 -23.49
N ARG A 76 19.35 7.23 -23.10
CA ARG A 76 18.44 8.22 -22.51
C ARG A 76 17.24 8.55 -23.42
N GLU A 77 17.46 8.55 -24.73
CA GLU A 77 16.44 8.85 -25.75
C GLU A 77 15.43 7.70 -25.85
N GLU A 78 15.91 6.45 -25.78
CA GLU A 78 15.12 5.22 -25.91
C GLU A 78 14.32 4.89 -24.65
N PHE A 79 14.70 5.45 -23.49
CA PHE A 79 14.02 5.19 -22.21
C PHE A 79 12.54 5.58 -22.17
N GLY A 80 12.05 6.37 -23.14
CA GLY A 80 10.61 6.59 -23.31
C GLY A 80 9.83 5.28 -23.57
N ILE A 81 10.41 4.36 -24.34
CA ILE A 81 9.80 3.07 -24.67
C ILE A 81 9.82 2.15 -23.43
N ILE A 82 10.93 2.14 -22.68
CA ILE A 82 11.05 1.40 -21.41
C ILE A 82 10.04 1.91 -20.38
N THR A 83 9.90 3.24 -20.24
CA THR A 83 8.94 3.89 -19.34
C THR A 83 7.50 3.45 -19.63
N LYS A 84 7.13 3.38 -20.92
CA LYS A 84 5.83 2.88 -21.37
C LYS A 84 5.64 1.40 -21.05
N ALA A 85 6.67 0.57 -21.21
CA ALA A 85 6.63 -0.84 -20.87
C ALA A 85 6.35 -1.07 -19.37
N CYS A 86 6.95 -0.24 -18.52
CA CYS A 86 6.73 -0.22 -17.07
C CYS A 86 5.37 0.33 -16.64
N GLY A 87 4.56 0.86 -17.57
CA GLY A 87 3.26 1.47 -17.25
C GLY A 87 3.37 2.82 -16.55
N LEU A 88 4.48 3.53 -16.74
CA LEU A 88 4.72 4.85 -16.14
C LEU A 88 4.39 5.98 -17.12
N PRO A 89 4.00 7.17 -16.63
CA PRO A 89 3.89 8.37 -17.47
C PRO A 89 5.23 8.77 -18.10
N LEU A 90 5.21 9.32 -19.32
CA LEU A 90 6.43 9.60 -20.10
C LEU A 90 7.45 10.50 -19.38
N TYR A 91 7.01 11.45 -18.55
CA TYR A 91 7.90 12.33 -17.80
C TYR A 91 8.78 11.59 -16.76
N TRP A 92 8.46 10.34 -16.44
CA TRP A 92 9.32 9.47 -15.61
C TRP A 92 10.57 8.97 -16.33
N LYS A 93 10.68 9.13 -17.66
CA LYS A 93 11.80 8.55 -18.41
C LYS A 93 13.16 8.96 -17.88
N LEU A 94 13.31 10.22 -17.47
CA LEU A 94 14.58 10.74 -16.98
C LEU A 94 14.89 10.26 -15.55
N PRO A 95 13.98 10.41 -14.56
CA PRO A 95 14.17 9.81 -13.24
C PRO A 95 14.47 8.31 -13.30
N LEU A 96 13.75 7.56 -14.14
CA LEU A 96 13.92 6.13 -14.28
C LEU A 96 15.29 5.75 -14.87
N PHE A 97 15.74 6.49 -15.89
CA PHE A 97 17.08 6.31 -16.48
C PHE A 97 18.20 6.54 -15.45
N LEU A 98 18.10 7.63 -14.70
CA LEU A 98 19.10 7.98 -13.68
C LEU A 98 19.13 6.94 -12.55
N ALA A 99 17.96 6.50 -12.08
CA ALA A 99 17.86 5.52 -11.01
C ALA A 99 18.41 4.13 -11.42
N ALA A 100 18.22 3.75 -12.69
CA ALA A 100 18.79 2.52 -13.25
C ALA A 100 20.29 2.62 -13.61
N ARG A 101 21.02 3.58 -13.03
CA ARG A 101 22.47 3.83 -13.22
C ARG A 101 22.86 4.37 -14.61
N GLY A 102 21.93 5.00 -15.32
CA GLY A 102 22.18 5.69 -16.59
C GLY A 102 22.94 7.02 -16.45
N ASP A 103 23.13 7.54 -15.24
CA ASP A 103 23.97 8.72 -15.00
C ASP A 103 25.47 8.40 -15.19
N LYS A 104 25.88 7.19 -14.82
CA LYS A 104 27.29 6.71 -14.87
C LYS A 104 27.64 6.03 -16.19
N LYS A 105 26.66 5.74 -17.05
CA LYS A 105 26.82 5.02 -18.31
C LYS A 105 25.97 5.69 -19.40
N SER A 106 26.45 5.76 -20.64
CA SER A 106 25.65 6.30 -21.75
C SER A 106 24.38 5.50 -22.06
N ALA A 107 24.30 4.24 -21.62
CA ALA A 107 23.15 3.37 -21.76
C ALA A 107 23.03 2.36 -20.61
N VAL A 108 21.81 1.88 -20.36
CA VAL A 108 21.49 0.88 -19.33
C VAL A 108 21.20 -0.47 -20.00
N SER A 109 21.82 -1.56 -19.53
CA SER A 109 21.53 -2.92 -20.03
C SER A 109 20.26 -3.50 -19.40
N CYS A 110 19.64 -4.45 -20.10
CA CYS A 110 18.47 -5.18 -19.61
C CYS A 110 18.68 -5.73 -18.18
N ASP A 111 19.77 -6.46 -17.93
CA ASP A 111 20.01 -7.08 -16.63
C ASP A 111 20.11 -6.06 -15.50
N ALA A 112 20.85 -4.95 -15.72
CA ALA A 112 21.00 -3.89 -14.73
C ALA A 112 19.66 -3.19 -14.44
N PHE A 113 18.81 -3.04 -15.46
CA PHE A 113 17.48 -2.48 -15.28
C PHE A 113 16.58 -3.43 -14.50
N LEU A 114 16.54 -4.72 -14.85
CA LEU A 114 15.69 -5.71 -14.19
C LEU A 114 16.11 -5.97 -12.74
N GLU A 115 17.40 -5.90 -12.42
CA GLU A 115 17.91 -5.97 -11.04
C GLU A 115 17.40 -4.80 -10.19
N TYR A 116 17.37 -3.58 -10.75
CA TYR A 116 16.85 -2.39 -10.09
C TYR A 116 15.32 -2.40 -9.96
N TRP A 117 14.62 -2.88 -10.97
CA TRP A 117 13.17 -2.69 -11.13
C TRP A 117 12.30 -3.73 -10.41
N ARG A 118 12.87 -4.87 -10.02
CA ARG A 118 12.16 -5.98 -9.36
C ARG A 118 11.68 -5.63 -7.95
#